data_AF-D6RAC3-F1
#
_entry.id   AF-D6RAC3-F1
#
_cell.length_a   1.000
_cell.length_b   1.000
_cell.length_c   1.000
_cell.angle_alpha   90.00
_cell.angle_beta   90.00
_cell.angle_gamma   90.00
#
_symmetry.space_group_name_H-M   'P 1'
#
loop_
_entity.id
_entity.type
_entity.pdbx_description
1 polymer ?
#
loop_
_entity_poly.entity_id
_entity_poly.type
_entity_poly.pdbx_seq_one_letter_code
_entity_poly.pdbx_strand_id
1 'polypeptide(L)'
;MCQLGLLQKPHVYEFASDIAPFLCHPNLWIRYGAVGFITVVARQISTADVYCKLMPYLDPYITQPIIQIERKLVLLSVLKEPVSRSIFDYALRSKDITSLFRHLHMRQKKRNGSLPDCPPPEDPAI
;
A
#
# COMPACT_ATOMS: atom_id res chain seq x y z
N MET A 1 -13.58 -18.46 3.65
CA MET A 1 -14.57 -17.41 4.01
C MET A 1 -14.97 -16.59 2.79
N CYS A 2 -14.09 -15.75 2.21
CA CYS A 2 -14.41 -15.00 0.99
C CYS A 2 -14.95 -15.91 -0.10
N GLN A 3 -14.14 -16.85 -0.62
CA GLN A 3 -14.51 -17.74 -1.74
C GLN A 3 -15.86 -18.48 -1.63
N LEU A 4 -16.37 -18.69 -0.41
CA LEU A 4 -17.66 -19.34 -0.15
C LEU A 4 -18.85 -18.36 -0.17
N GLY A 5 -18.61 -17.07 -0.38
CA GLY A 5 -19.64 -16.02 -0.39
C GLY A 5 -20.20 -15.68 1.00
N LEU A 6 -19.54 -16.14 2.07
CA LEU A 6 -20.04 -16.06 3.44
C LEU A 6 -19.80 -14.70 4.11
N LEU A 7 -19.08 -13.80 3.44
CA LEU A 7 -18.77 -12.47 3.96
C LEU A 7 -19.67 -11.42 3.29
N GLN A 8 -20.26 -10.56 4.11
CA GLN A 8 -21.02 -9.41 3.63
C GLN A 8 -20.09 -8.39 2.95
N LYS A 9 -20.60 -7.70 1.92
CA LYS A 9 -19.83 -6.76 1.11
C LYS A 9 -19.05 -5.68 1.92
N PRO A 10 -19.59 -5.07 2.99
CA PRO A 10 -18.83 -4.09 3.78
C PRO A 10 -17.55 -4.67 4.39
N HIS A 11 -17.65 -5.85 5.01
CA HIS A 11 -16.49 -6.53 5.61
C HIS A 11 -15.45 -6.92 4.57
N VAL A 12 -15.87 -7.23 3.34
CA VAL A 12 -14.94 -7.54 2.24
C VAL A 12 -14.03 -6.35 1.93
N TYR A 13 -14.55 -5.13 1.94
CA TYR A 13 -13.75 -3.93 1.69
C TYR A 13 -12.85 -3.56 2.87
N GLU A 14 -13.33 -3.72 4.10
CA GLU A 14 -12.51 -3.54 5.31
C GLU A 14 -11.31 -4.48 5.29
N PHE A 15 -11.53 -5.78 5.05
CA PHE A 15 -10.44 -6.73 4.92
C PHE A 15 -9.52 -6.42 3.73
N ALA A 16 -10.05 -5.95 2.60
CA ALA A 16 -9.21 -5.55 1.48
C ALA A 16 -8.28 -4.39 1.85
N SER A 17 -8.79 -3.40 2.59
CA SER A 17 -7.99 -2.28 3.12
C SER A 17 -6.89 -2.77 4.07
N ASP A 18 -7.21 -3.69 4.98
CA ASP A 18 -6.23 -4.24 5.94
C ASP A 18 -5.17 -5.10 5.26
N ILE A 19 -5.53 -5.81 4.19
CA ILE A 19 -4.64 -6.73 3.46
C ILE A 19 -3.78 -6.00 2.42
N ALA A 20 -4.26 -4.91 1.82
CA ALA A 20 -3.57 -4.20 0.74
C ALA A 20 -2.09 -3.84 1.04
N PRO A 21 -1.70 -3.37 2.24
CA PRO A 21 -0.30 -3.12 2.57
C PRO A 21 0.62 -4.34 2.39
N PHE A 22 0.11 -5.56 2.56
CA PHE A 22 0.89 -6.78 2.42
C PHE A 22 1.29 -7.10 0.98
N LEU A 23 0.73 -6.41 -0.02
CA LEU A 23 1.17 -6.51 -1.42
C LEU A 23 2.64 -6.07 -1.61
N CYS A 24 3.14 -5.20 -0.73
CA CYS A 24 4.53 -4.73 -0.71
C CYS A 24 5.36 -5.33 0.43
N HIS A 25 4.92 -6.45 1.03
CA HIS A 25 5.63 -7.07 2.16
C HIS A 25 6.97 -7.71 1.72
N PRO A 26 8.06 -7.66 2.53
CA PRO A 26 9.35 -8.27 2.16
C PRO A 26 9.32 -9.79 1.97
N ASN A 27 8.43 -10.51 2.66
CA ASN A 27 8.24 -11.96 2.49
C ASN A 27 7.34 -12.27 1.29
N LEU A 28 7.88 -13.00 0.32
CA LEU A 28 7.20 -13.37 -0.93
C LEU A 28 5.89 -14.15 -0.72
N TRP A 29 5.87 -15.09 0.23
CA TRP A 29 4.69 -15.91 0.49
C TRP A 29 3.54 -15.09 1.07
N ILE A 30 3.85 -14.08 1.88
CA ILE A 30 2.84 -13.14 2.40
C ILE A 30 2.24 -12.32 1.25
N ARG A 31 3.07 -11.84 0.31
CA ARG A 31 2.57 -11.15 -0.89
C ARG A 31 1.66 -12.05 -1.72
N TYR A 32 2.05 -13.30 -1.94
CA TYR A 32 1.22 -14.28 -2.67
C TYR A 32 -0.10 -14.57 -1.97
N GLY A 33 -0.10 -14.64 -0.63
CA GLY A 33 -1.32 -14.73 0.16
C GLY A 33 -2.23 -13.52 -0.03
N ALA A 34 -1.68 -12.31 0.06
CA ALA A 34 -2.42 -11.06 -0.15
C ALA A 34 -3.03 -10.97 -1.56
N VAL A 35 -2.25 -11.25 -2.61
CA VAL A 35 -2.76 -11.35 -3.98
C VAL A 35 -3.86 -12.40 -4.11
N GLY A 36 -3.66 -13.57 -3.49
CA GLY A 36 -4.66 -14.64 -3.47
C GLY A 36 -5.98 -14.17 -2.87
N PHE A 37 -5.94 -13.44 -1.75
CA PHE A 37 -7.11 -12.85 -1.14
C PHE A 37 -7.79 -11.80 -2.04
N ILE A 38 -7.04 -10.81 -2.51
CA ILE A 38 -7.56 -9.72 -3.35
C ILE A 38 -8.20 -10.26 -4.64
N THR A 39 -7.57 -11.24 -5.29
CA THR A 39 -8.11 -11.86 -6.51
C THR A 39 -9.38 -12.65 -6.25
N VAL A 40 -9.55 -13.26 -5.07
CA VAL A 40 -10.81 -13.90 -4.67
C VAL A 40 -11.88 -12.86 -4.43
N VAL A 41 -11.58 -11.78 -3.71
CA VAL A 41 -12.52 -10.67 -3.46
C VAL A 41 -13.02 -10.08 -4.77
N ALA A 42 -12.13 -9.80 -5.72
CA ALA A 42 -12.47 -9.25 -7.01
C ALA A 42 -13.42 -10.13 -7.84
N ARG A 43 -13.40 -11.46 -7.65
CA ARG A 43 -14.33 -12.39 -8.32
C ARG A 43 -15.74 -12.37 -7.76
N GLN A 44 -15.92 -11.82 -6.57
CA GLN A 44 -17.18 -11.90 -5.82
C GLN A 44 -18.00 -10.62 -5.82
N ILE A 45 -17.39 -9.52 -6.25
CA ILE A 45 -18.03 -8.22 -6.37
C ILE A 45 -18.23 -7.87 -7.84
N SER A 46 -19.07 -6.87 -8.11
CA SER A 46 -19.31 -6.44 -9.49
C SER A 46 -18.07 -5.76 -10.08
N THR A 47 -17.94 -5.75 -11.40
CA THR A 47 -16.86 -5.01 -12.09
C THR A 47 -16.84 -3.54 -11.68
N ALA A 48 -18.01 -2.91 -11.54
CA ALA A 48 -18.11 -1.53 -11.06
C ALA A 48 -17.57 -1.38 -9.64
N ASP A 49 -17.91 -2.30 -8.73
CA ASP A 49 -17.38 -2.30 -7.36
C ASP A 49 -15.86 -2.53 -7.33
N VAL A 50 -15.30 -3.36 -8.22
CA VAL A 50 -13.85 -3.52 -8.33
C VAL A 50 -13.19 -2.16 -8.56
N TYR A 51 -13.61 -1.42 -9.58
CA TYR A 51 -12.94 -0.16 -9.93
C TYR A 51 -13.29 1.01 -9.01
N CYS A 52 -14.52 1.07 -8.49
CA CYS A 52 -14.98 2.19 -7.67
C CYS A 52 -14.74 2.00 -6.17
N LYS A 53 -14.59 0.76 -5.69
CA LYS A 53 -14.45 0.45 -4.26
C LYS A 53 -13.16 -0.26 -3.92
N LEU A 54 -12.74 -1.26 -4.70
CA LEU A 54 -11.53 -2.04 -4.40
C LEU A 54 -10.24 -1.33 -4.87
N MET A 55 -10.21 -0.86 -6.11
CA MET A 55 -9.01 -0.23 -6.71
C MET A 55 -8.43 0.93 -5.90
N PRO A 56 -9.22 1.85 -5.30
CA PRO A 56 -8.66 2.93 -4.46
C PRO A 56 -7.76 2.43 -3.32
N TYR A 57 -8.01 1.24 -2.77
CA TYR A 57 -7.13 0.63 -1.76
C TYR A 57 -5.85 0.04 -2.35
N LEU A 58 -5.85 -0.31 -3.63
CA LEU A 58 -4.76 -1.01 -4.32
C LEU A 58 -3.82 -0.06 -5.06
N ASP A 59 -4.32 1.09 -5.53
CA ASP A 59 -3.56 2.13 -6.23
C ASP A 59 -2.22 2.50 -5.53
N PRO A 60 -2.14 2.60 -4.19
CA PRO A 60 -0.87 2.88 -3.52
C PRO A 60 0.18 1.78 -3.67
N TYR A 61 -0.20 0.56 -4.07
CA TYR A 61 0.64 -0.64 -4.07
C TYR A 61 0.91 -1.20 -5.47
N ILE A 62 0.30 -0.63 -6.51
CA ILE A 62 0.54 -1.00 -7.91
C ILE A 62 1.30 0.08 -8.67
N THR A 63 2.04 -0.30 -9.70
CA THR A 63 2.85 0.59 -10.53
C THR A 63 2.07 1.21 -11.68
N GLN A 64 0.98 0.56 -12.10
CA GLN A 64 0.15 0.97 -13.21
C GLN A 64 -1.28 0.45 -13.04
N PRO A 65 -2.28 1.12 -13.64
CA PRO A 65 -3.63 0.60 -13.72
C PRO A 65 -3.67 -0.75 -14.44
N ILE A 66 -4.55 -1.65 -13.98
CA ILE A 66 -4.76 -2.97 -14.61
C ILE A 66 -6.22 -3.27 -14.83
N ILE A 67 -6.46 -4.10 -15.84
CA ILE A 67 -7.75 -4.73 -16.12
C ILE A 67 -7.62 -6.20 -15.68
N GLN A 68 -8.73 -6.83 -15.27
CA GLN A 68 -8.78 -8.25 -14.88
C GLN A 68 -8.03 -8.60 -13.59
N ILE A 69 -8.26 -7.84 -12.53
CA ILE A 69 -7.58 -8.02 -11.24
C ILE A 69 -7.86 -9.38 -10.58
N GLU A 70 -8.91 -10.09 -11.00
CA GLU A 70 -9.21 -11.47 -10.62
C GLU A 70 -8.18 -12.50 -11.11
N ARG A 71 -7.28 -12.10 -12.03
CA ARG A 71 -6.17 -12.91 -12.53
C ARG A 71 -4.92 -12.65 -11.69
N LYS A 72 -4.52 -13.64 -10.89
CA LYS A 72 -3.36 -13.55 -9.97
C LYS A 72 -2.08 -13.06 -10.65
N LEU A 73 -1.77 -13.59 -11.84
CA LEU A 73 -0.55 -13.22 -12.57
C LEU A 73 -0.55 -11.75 -13.00
N VAL A 74 -1.71 -11.22 -13.39
CA VAL A 74 -1.86 -9.82 -13.78
C VAL A 74 -1.63 -8.90 -12.59
N LEU A 75 -2.23 -9.20 -11.44
CA LEU A 75 -2.00 -8.41 -10.23
C LEU A 75 -0.54 -8.49 -9.78
N LEU A 76 0.08 -9.67 -9.83
CA LEU A 76 1.50 -9.85 -9.47
C LEU A 76 2.44 -9.04 -10.36
N SER A 77 2.17 -8.93 -11.65
CA SER A 77 3.07 -8.27 -12.60
C SER A 77 3.13 -6.75 -12.45
N VAL A 78 2.22 -6.16 -11.67
CA VAL A 78 2.14 -4.70 -11.49
C VAL A 78 2.32 -4.25 -10.05
N LEU A 79 2.66 -5.16 -9.13
CA LEU A 79 2.93 -4.75 -7.75
C LEU A 79 4.19 -3.89 -7.71
N LYS A 80 4.20 -2.88 -6.83
CA LYS A 80 5.42 -2.17 -6.47
C LYS A 80 6.43 -3.14 -5.85
N GLU A 81 7.69 -2.73 -5.90
CA GLU A 81 8.77 -3.43 -5.23
C GLU A 81 8.46 -3.60 -3.73
N PRO A 82 8.81 -4.75 -3.13
CA PRO A 82 8.59 -4.95 -1.72
C PRO A 82 9.43 -3.96 -0.92
N VAL A 83 8.94 -3.59 0.26
CA VAL A 83 9.72 -2.81 1.22
C VAL A 83 10.99 -3.59 1.56
N SER A 84 12.13 -2.90 1.54
CA SER A 84 13.41 -3.51 1.93
C SER A 84 13.29 -4.19 3.30
N ARG A 85 13.78 -5.44 3.40
CA ARG A 85 13.74 -6.22 4.62
C ARG A 85 14.40 -5.48 5.79
N SER A 86 15.52 -4.81 5.55
CA SER A 86 16.24 -4.06 6.60
C SER A 86 15.42 -2.88 7.14
N ILE A 87 14.70 -2.18 6.27
CA ILE A 87 13.82 -1.06 6.66
C ILE A 87 12.63 -1.59 7.45
N PHE A 88 12.01 -2.68 6.99
CA PHE A 88 10.90 -3.34 7.68
C PHE A 88 11.31 -3.80 9.09
N ASP A 89 12.43 -4.50 9.20
CA ASP A 89 12.98 -4.97 10.47
C ASP A 89 13.36 -3.81 11.40
N TYR A 90 13.88 -2.70 10.86
CA TYR A 90 14.15 -1.49 11.63
C TYR A 90 12.86 -0.86 12.17
N ALA A 91 11.83 -0.73 11.33
CA ALA A 91 10.54 -0.20 11.75
C ALA A 91 9.91 -1.02 12.87
N LEU A 92 9.99 -2.36 12.79
CA LEU A 92 9.50 -3.27 13.82
C LEU A 92 10.23 -3.13 15.17
N ARG A 93 11.52 -2.78 15.16
CA ARG A 93 12.32 -2.58 16.37
C ARG A 93 12.27 -1.14 16.90
N SER A 94 11.69 -0.21 16.15
CA SER A 94 11.66 1.20 16.53
C SER A 94 10.79 1.41 17.76
N LYS A 95 11.33 2.05 18.80
CA LYS A 95 10.59 2.43 20.01
C LYS A 95 9.57 3.54 19.74
N ASP A 96 9.85 4.39 18.76
CA ASP A 96 8.98 5.50 18.35
C ASP A 96 8.84 5.48 16.83
N ILE A 97 7.96 4.60 16.34
CA ILE A 97 7.67 4.45 14.92
C ILE A 97 6.95 5.67 14.35
N THR A 98 6.18 6.39 15.18
CA THR A 98 5.44 7.60 14.79
C THR A 98 6.41 8.72 14.40
N SER A 99 7.45 8.95 15.19
CA SER A 99 8.50 9.91 14.86
C SER A 99 9.26 9.51 13.59
N LEU A 100 9.58 8.22 13.42
CA LEU A 100 10.19 7.73 12.19
C LEU A 100 9.34 8.06 10.95
N PHE A 101 8.05 7.69 10.97
CA PHE A 101 7.14 7.98 9.86
C PHE A 101 6.97 9.48 9.62
N ARG A 102 6.88 10.30 10.68
CA ARG A 102 6.84 11.76 10.55
C ARG A 102 8.06 12.28 9.78
N HIS A 103 9.27 11.85 10.13
CA HIS A 103 10.49 12.27 9.44
C HIS A 103 10.54 11.79 7.99
N LEU A 104 10.15 10.54 7.71
CA LEU A 104 10.07 10.00 6.35
C LEU A 104 9.07 10.78 5.50
N HIS A 105 7.91 11.13 6.06
CA HIS A 105 6.88 11.93 5.39
C HIS A 105 7.38 13.34 5.07
N MET A 106 8.06 14.00 6.01
CA MET A 106 8.65 15.32 5.78
C MET A 106 9.72 15.27 4.67
N ARG A 107 10.57 14.24 4.65
CA ARG A 107 11.55 14.03 3.57
C ARG A 107 10.87 13.77 2.22
N GLN A 108 9.79 12.99 2.19
CA GLN A 108 9.01 12.76 0.97
C GLN A 108 8.42 14.07 0.45
N LYS A 109 7.78 14.87 1.32
CA LYS A 109 7.24 16.19 0.95
C LYS A 109 8.31 17.12 0.38
N LYS A 110 9.50 17.13 0.97
CA LYS A 110 10.65 17.92 0.48
C LYS A 110 11.08 17.47 -0.93
N ARG A 111 11.24 16.17 -1.18
CA ARG A 111 11.56 15.64 -2.53
C ARG A 111 10.49 15.98 -3.57
N ASN A 112 9.23 16.03 -3.14
CA ASN A 112 8.10 16.36 -4.00
C ASN A 112 7.92 17.89 -4.18
N GLY A 113 8.81 18.73 -3.64
CA GLY A 113 8.73 20.19 -3.76
C GLY A 113 7.56 20.83 -3.00
N SER A 114 6.93 20.10 -2.08
CA SER A 114 5.75 20.56 -1.34
C SER A 114 6.05 21.22 0.01
N LEU A 115 7.33 21.32 0.38
CA LEU A 115 7.81 22.10 1.52
C LEU A 115 8.68 23.24 0.98
N PRO A 116 8.48 24.49 1.45
CA PRO A 116 9.39 25.58 1.12
C PRO A 116 10.79 25.25 1.63
N ASP A 117 11.82 25.58 0.85
CA ASP A 117 13.19 25.50 1.35
C ASP A 117 13.35 26.42 2.57
N CYS A 118 14.13 25.96 3.55
CA CYS A 118 14.49 26.82 4.66
C CYS A 118 15.18 28.07 4.08
N PRO A 119 14.76 29.29 4.45
CA PRO A 119 15.54 30.47 4.10
C PRO A 119 16.96 30.28 4.65
N PRO A 120 17.99 30.77 3.93
CA PRO A 120 19.35 30.75 4.44
C PRO A 120 19.39 31.44 5.81
N PRO A 121 20.24 30.98 6.75
CA PRO A 121 20.38 31.65 8.03
C PRO A 121 20.71 33.12 7.79
N GLU A 122 19.94 34.03 8.41
CA GLU A 122 20.27 35.45 8.39
C GLU A 122 21.59 35.62 9.13
N ASP A 123 22.61 36.12 8.42
CA ASP A 123 23.87 36.49 9.05
C ASP A 123 23.57 37.49 10.17
N PRO A 124 24.07 37.28 11.41
CA PRO A 124 23.87 38.23 12.48
C PRO A 124 24.48 39.56 12.04
N ALA A 125 23.62 40.58 11.94
CA ALA A 125 24.02 41.92 11.57
C ALA A 125 25.21 42.36 12.44
N ILE A 126 26.34 42.65 11.77
CA ILE A 126 27.56 43.20 12.36
C ILE A 126 27.28 44.62 12.86
#